data_AF-A0A7S1J9J6-F1
#
_entry.id   AF-A0A7S1J9J6-F1
#
_cell.length_a   1.000
_cell.length_b   1.000
_cell.length_c   1.000
_cell.angle_alpha   90.00
_cell.angle_beta   90.00
_cell.angle_gamma   90.00
#
_symmetry.space_group_name_H-M   'P 1'
#
loop_
_entity.id
_entity.type
_entity.pdbx_description
1 polymer ?
#
loop_
_entity_poly.entity_id
_entity_poly.type
_entity_poly.pdbx_seq_one_letter_code
_entity_poly.pdbx_strand_id
1 'polypeptide(L)'
;LSHPEVLTYHRWALGCATEPPFRTLADIAKTLNHTHIDILKVDVDGGEYLSFPTIFGPNASHHIPIGQVQLEIHPVPTYVNKNSRYETDRRLVARLFDALSWSGFEIF
;
A
#
# COMPACT_ATOMS: atom_id res chain seq x y z
N LEU A 1 -2.12 -13.46 32.88
CA LEU A 1 -1.78 -13.68 31.47
C LEU A 1 -3.02 -13.33 30.66
N SER A 2 -3.05 -12.16 30.03
CA SER A 2 -4.14 -11.76 29.15
C SER A 2 -4.21 -12.75 27.98
N HIS A 3 -5.42 -13.14 27.60
CA HIS A 3 -5.64 -13.98 26.42
C HIS A 3 -5.20 -13.18 25.18
N PRO A 4 -4.62 -13.82 24.16
CA PRO A 4 -4.37 -13.12 22.90
C PRO A 4 -5.71 -12.61 22.38
N GLU A 5 -5.79 -11.31 22.09
CA GLU A 5 -6.96 -10.73 21.44
C GLU A 5 -7.23 -11.49 20.15
N VAL A 6 -8.49 -11.86 19.94
CA VAL A 6 -8.93 -12.51 18.72
C VAL A 6 -8.69 -11.55 17.55
N LEU A 7 -7.89 -11.99 16.58
CA LEU A 7 -7.65 -11.23 15.36
C LEU A 7 -8.99 -10.92 14.67
N THR A 8 -9.32 -9.64 14.56
CA THR A 8 -10.55 -9.19 13.90
C THR A 8 -10.21 -8.68 12.50
N TYR A 9 -10.85 -9.28 11.49
CA TYR A 9 -10.68 -8.88 10.10
C TYR A 9 -11.72 -7.84 9.69
N HIS A 10 -11.27 -6.74 9.07
CA HIS A 10 -12.13 -5.68 8.56
C HIS A 10 -12.10 -5.65 7.03
N ARG A 11 -13.28 -5.68 6.40
CA ARG A 11 -13.44 -5.54 4.94
C ARG A 11 -13.51 -4.06 4.56
N TRP A 12 -12.37 -3.42 4.37
CA TRP A 12 -12.28 -2.02 3.94
C TRP A 12 -11.58 -1.90 2.59
N ALA A 13 -12.04 -0.96 1.76
CA ALA A 13 -11.37 -0.62 0.52
C ALA A 13 -10.38 0.52 0.79
N LEU A 14 -9.14 0.38 0.34
CA LEU A 14 -8.12 1.41 0.45
C LEU A 14 -8.19 2.35 -0.76
N GLY A 15 -8.26 3.66 -0.53
CA GLY A 15 -8.36 4.64 -1.61
C GLY A 15 -8.53 6.07 -1.11
N CYS A 16 -8.78 7.01 -2.03
CA CYS A 16 -9.13 8.38 -1.66
C CYS A 16 -10.52 8.40 -1.00
N ALA A 17 -10.67 9.04 0.16
CA ALA A 17 -11.90 9.07 0.95
C ALA A 17 -13.09 9.80 0.28
N THR A 18 -12.94 10.30 -0.94
CA THR A 18 -13.98 11.04 -1.69
C THR A 18 -15.06 10.14 -2.28
N GLU A 19 -14.86 8.82 -2.33
CA GLU A 19 -15.83 7.86 -2.87
C GLU A 19 -16.07 6.72 -1.85
N PRO A 20 -17.29 6.52 -1.32
CA PRO A 20 -17.60 5.32 -0.53
C PRO A 20 -17.46 4.06 -1.40
N PRO A 21 -16.91 2.93 -0.91
CA PRO A 21 -16.49 2.61 0.46
C PRO A 21 -14.99 2.78 0.72
N PHE A 22 -14.30 3.69 0.01
CA PHE A 22 -12.86 3.87 0.14
C PHE A 22 -12.49 4.64 1.41
N ARG A 23 -11.44 4.18 2.09
CA ARG A 23 -10.84 4.83 3.26
C ARG A 23 -9.35 5.04 3.00
N THR A 24 -8.80 6.11 3.55
CA THR A 24 -7.34 6.26 3.58
C THR A 24 -6.75 5.34 4.64
N LEU A 25 -5.45 5.03 4.54
CA LEU A 25 -4.75 4.26 5.57
C LEU A 25 -4.82 4.95 6.94
N ALA A 26 -4.81 6.28 6.96
CA ALA A 26 -4.93 7.10 8.15
C ALA A 26 -6.29 6.97 8.83
N ASP A 27 -7.38 6.99 8.04
CA ASP A 27 -8.74 6.82 8.57
C ASP A 27 -8.93 5.42 9.16
N ILE A 28 -8.35 4.41 8.51
CA ILE A 28 -8.32 3.03 8.98
C ILE A 28 -7.58 2.97 10.33
N ALA A 29 -6.37 3.50 10.40
CA ALA A 29 -5.59 3.50 11.64
C ALA A 29 -6.29 4.25 12.77
N LYS A 30 -6.89 5.42 12.48
CA LYS A 30 -7.68 6.17 13.45
C LYS A 30 -8.89 5.38 13.95
N THR A 31 -9.58 4.66 13.06
CA THR A 31 -10.74 3.80 13.43
C THR A 31 -10.31 2.66 14.36
N LEU A 32 -9.11 2.12 14.14
CA LEU A 32 -8.51 1.07 14.96
C LEU A 32 -7.73 1.61 16.17
N ASN A 33 -7.75 2.93 16.41
CA ASN A 33 -7.04 3.60 17.50
C ASN A 33 -5.50 3.41 17.48
N HIS A 34 -4.91 3.33 16.27
CA HIS A 34 -3.47 3.31 16.06
C HIS A 34 -2.93 4.70 15.73
N THR A 35 -1.79 5.05 16.34
CA THR A 35 -1.05 6.29 16.05
C THR A 35 0.21 6.04 15.23
N HIS A 36 0.59 4.77 15.03
CA HIS A 36 1.76 4.29 14.30
C HIS A 36 1.48 2.88 13.75
N ILE A 37 2.14 2.51 12.65
CA ILE A 37 2.21 1.15 12.10
C ILE A 37 3.66 0.67 12.12
N ASP A 38 3.98 -0.35 12.92
CA ASP A 38 5.33 -0.93 12.94
C ASP A 38 5.67 -1.58 11.60
N ILE A 39 4.76 -2.41 11.07
CA ILE A 39 4.92 -3.12 9.80
C ILE A 39 3.66 -3.00 8.96
N LEU A 40 3.78 -2.43 7.77
CA LEU A 40 2.74 -2.42 6.75
C LEU A 40 3.05 -3.50 5.70
N LYS A 41 2.31 -4.61 5.71
CA LYS A 41 2.33 -5.58 4.60
C LYS A 41 1.34 -5.12 3.52
N VAL A 42 1.82 -5.01 2.29
CA VAL A 42 1.00 -4.75 1.11
C VAL A 42 1.19 -5.90 0.13
N ASP A 43 0.09 -6.51 -0.27
CA ASP A 43 0.03 -7.59 -1.26
C ASP A 43 -0.81 -7.08 -2.43
N VAL A 44 -0.18 -6.96 -3.60
CA VAL A 44 -0.77 -6.35 -4.79
C VAL A 44 -0.83 -7.38 -5.90
N ASP A 45 -2.01 -7.58 -6.46
CA ASP A 45 -2.19 -8.33 -7.70
C ASP A 45 -2.55 -7.38 -8.85
N GLY A 46 -1.72 -7.40 -9.88
CA GLY A 46 -1.96 -6.66 -11.10
C GLY A 46 -1.96 -5.15 -10.94
N GLY A 47 -3.06 -4.51 -11.34
CA GLY A 47 -3.17 -3.05 -11.45
C GLY A 47 -3.30 -2.32 -10.11
N GLU A 48 -3.33 -3.03 -8.98
CA GLU A 48 -3.60 -2.42 -7.66
C GLU A 48 -2.45 -1.53 -7.16
N TYR A 49 -1.26 -1.58 -7.77
CA TYR A 49 -0.16 -0.64 -7.51
C TYR A 49 -0.55 0.83 -7.78
N LEU A 50 -1.61 1.09 -8.55
CA LEU A 50 -2.16 2.43 -8.75
C LEU A 50 -2.67 3.06 -7.44
N SER A 51 -2.85 2.27 -6.38
CA SER A 51 -3.16 2.76 -5.04
C SER A 51 -1.94 3.32 -4.29
N PHE A 52 -0.70 3.00 -4.68
CA PHE A 52 0.50 3.41 -3.94
C PHE A 52 0.65 4.91 -3.71
N PRO A 53 0.30 5.82 -4.65
CA PRO A 53 0.34 7.25 -4.38
C PRO A 53 -0.58 7.69 -3.23
N THR A 54 -1.65 6.94 -2.92
CA THR A 54 -2.52 7.26 -1.77
C THR A 54 -1.94 6.81 -0.44
N ILE A 55 -0.97 5.88 -0.46
CA ILE A 55 -0.29 5.32 0.70
C ILE A 55 1.05 6.03 0.97
N PHE A 56 1.86 6.20 -0.08
CA PHE A 56 3.26 6.62 -0.01
C PHE A 56 3.53 7.97 -0.70
N GLY A 57 2.53 8.55 -1.36
CA GLY A 57 2.70 9.80 -2.09
C GLY A 57 2.76 11.03 -1.17
N PRO A 58 3.29 12.16 -1.67
CA PRO A 58 3.40 13.40 -0.88
C PRO A 58 2.03 13.94 -0.43
N ASN A 59 0.96 13.62 -1.15
CA ASN A 59 -0.41 13.98 -0.83
C ASN A 59 -1.18 12.84 -0.14
N ALA A 60 -0.50 11.79 0.36
CA ALA A 60 -1.12 10.78 1.22
C ALA A 60 -1.70 11.51 2.44
N SER A 61 -2.98 11.82 2.34
CA SER A 61 -3.70 12.70 3.25
C SER A 61 -3.68 12.05 4.62
N HIS A 62 -2.93 12.65 5.54
CA HIS A 62 -2.76 12.22 6.94
C HIS A 62 -1.73 11.08 7.13
N HIS A 63 -0.43 11.39 7.08
CA HIS A 63 0.62 10.40 7.33
C HIS A 63 0.52 9.81 8.75
N ILE A 64 0.14 8.54 8.84
CA ILE A 64 0.48 7.70 9.98
C ILE A 64 1.95 7.29 9.85
N PRO A 65 2.79 7.44 10.89
CA PRO A 65 4.17 6.95 10.85
C PRO A 65 4.20 5.44 10.58
N ILE A 66 4.97 5.01 9.59
CA ILE A 66 5.20 3.60 9.24
C ILE A 66 6.68 3.29 9.48
N GLY A 67 6.98 2.24 10.25
CA GLY A 67 8.34 1.81 10.55
C GLY A 67 8.96 1.02 9.39
N GLN A 68 8.26 -0.03 8.96
CA GLN A 68 8.69 -0.91 7.88
C GLN A 68 7.56 -1.18 6.90
N VAL A 69 7.89 -1.27 5.62
CA VAL A 69 6.97 -1.71 4.56
C VAL A 69 7.47 -3.05 4.03
N GLN A 70 6.59 -4.05 4.01
CA GLN A 70 6.82 -5.30 3.30
C GLN A 70 5.89 -5.34 2.09
N LEU A 71 6.46 -5.44 0.90
CA LEU A 71 5.71 -5.41 -0.34
C LEU A 71 5.84 -6.71 -1.12
N GLU A 72 4.70 -7.23 -1.57
CA GLU A 72 4.58 -8.36 -2.47
C GLU A 72 3.85 -7.90 -3.75
N ILE A 73 4.47 -8.10 -4.92
CA ILE A 73 3.94 -7.65 -6.21
C ILE A 73 3.74 -8.86 -7.11
N HIS A 74 2.48 -9.13 -7.45
CA HIS A 74 2.09 -10.13 -8.43
C HIS A 74 1.75 -9.46 -9.77
N PRO A 75 2.60 -9.52 -10.79
CA PRO A 75 2.23 -9.03 -12.11
C PRO A 75 1.19 -9.95 -12.75
N VAL A 76 0.05 -9.43 -13.24
CA VAL A 76 -0.95 -10.27 -13.92
C VAL A 76 -0.39 -10.78 -15.26
N PRO A 77 -0.48 -12.10 -15.54
CA PRO A 77 -0.31 -12.61 -16.88
C PRO A 77 -1.56 -12.24 -17.71
N THR A 78 -1.52 -11.09 -18.40
CA THR A 78 -2.54 -10.78 -19.41
C THR A 78 -2.14 -11.39 -20.75
N TYR A 79 -3.11 -11.93 -21.51
CA TYR A 79 -2.96 -12.53 -22.85
C TYR A 79 -2.58 -11.50 -23.95
N VAL A 80 -1.75 -10.52 -23.63
CA VAL A 80 -1.22 -9.50 -24.54
C VAL A 80 0.29 -9.70 -24.66
N ASN A 81 0.86 -9.31 -25.81
CA ASN A 81 2.28 -9.47 -26.13
C ASN A 81 3.18 -9.21 -24.91
N LYS A 82 3.86 -10.27 -24.44
CA LYS A 82 4.66 -10.27 -23.21
C LYS A 82 5.65 -9.09 -23.19
N ASN A 83 6.24 -8.69 -24.30
CA ASN A 83 7.35 -7.72 -24.26
C ASN A 83 6.95 -6.28 -23.87
N SER A 84 5.71 -5.82 -24.12
CA SER A 84 5.34 -4.41 -23.87
C SER A 84 4.91 -4.12 -22.42
N ARG A 85 4.33 -5.09 -21.71
CA ARG A 85 3.90 -4.90 -20.31
C ARG A 85 5.01 -5.12 -19.29
N TYR A 86 5.97 -6.02 -19.51
CA TYR A 86 7.12 -6.15 -18.60
C TYR A 86 7.89 -4.83 -18.44
N GLU A 87 8.01 -4.07 -19.52
CA GLU A 87 8.61 -2.73 -19.50
C GLU A 87 7.76 -1.73 -18.69
N THR A 88 6.44 -1.83 -18.77
CA THR A 88 5.50 -0.99 -18.01
C THR A 88 5.55 -1.33 -16.53
N ASP A 89 5.49 -2.61 -16.17
CA ASP A 89 5.57 -3.10 -14.79
C ASP A 89 6.91 -2.72 -14.16
N ARG A 90 8.03 -2.85 -14.90
CA ARG A 90 9.35 -2.39 -14.46
C ARG A 90 9.40 -0.89 -14.17
N ARG A 91 8.83 -0.07 -15.05
CA ARG A 91 8.77 1.39 -14.84
C ARG A 91 7.91 1.74 -13.62
N LEU A 92 6.85 0.99 -13.36
CA LEU A 92 5.99 1.21 -12.21
C LEU A 92 6.66 0.80 -10.90
N VAL A 93 7.33 -0.34 -10.88
CA VAL A 93 8.17 -0.77 -9.75
C VAL A 93 9.29 0.24 -9.49
N ALA A 94 9.95 0.74 -10.54
CA ALA A 94 10.96 1.79 -10.41
C ALA A 94 10.38 3.08 -9.79
N ARG A 95 9.22 3.54 -10.27
CA ARG A 95 8.54 4.72 -9.70
C ARG A 95 8.12 4.52 -8.25
N LEU A 96 7.78 3.30 -7.86
CA LEU A 96 7.51 2.98 -6.46
C LEU A 96 8.79 3.06 -5.62
N PHE A 97 9.90 2.48 -6.08
CA PHE A 97 11.17 2.60 -5.37
C PHE A 97 11.62 4.06 -5.25
N ASP A 98 11.40 4.87 -6.28
CA ASP A 98 11.63 6.31 -6.21
C ASP A 98 10.75 6.96 -5.14
N ALA A 99 9.45 6.66 -5.12
CA ALA A 99 8.52 7.20 -4.13
C ALA A 99 8.88 6.78 -2.69
N LEU A 100 9.24 5.50 -2.47
CA LEU A 100 9.68 4.99 -1.18
C LEU A 100 10.97 5.69 -0.72
N SER A 101 11.94 5.83 -1.63
CA SER A 101 13.20 6.53 -1.35
C SER A 101 12.97 8.00 -1.00
N TRP A 102 12.09 8.69 -1.74
CA TRP A 102 11.72 10.09 -1.48
C TRP A 102 11.00 10.27 -0.14
N SER A 103 10.26 9.24 0.30
CA SER A 103 9.59 9.18 1.59
C SER A 103 10.52 8.74 2.74
N GLY A 104 11.82 8.57 2.48
CA GLY A 104 12.83 8.29 3.50
C GLY A 104 12.99 6.82 3.87
N PHE A 105 12.42 5.88 3.10
CA PHE A 105 12.61 4.45 3.31
C PHE A 105 13.94 3.98 2.71
N GLU A 106 14.64 3.13 3.45
CA GLU A 106 15.76 2.36 2.93
C GLU A 106 15.26 1.05 2.32
N ILE A 107 15.73 0.73 1.11
CA ILE A 107 15.34 -0.49 0.38
C ILE A 107 16.47 -1.51 0.53
N PHE A 108 16.14 -2.73 0.95
CA PHE A 108 17.06 -3.84 1.20
C PHE A 108 16.63 -5.13 0.49
#